data_AF-A0A1I0EEG6-F1
#
_entry.id   AF-A0A1I0EEG6-F1
#
_cell.length_a   1.000
_cell.length_b   1.000
_cell.length_c   1.000
_cell.angle_alpha   90.00
_cell.angle_beta   90.00
_cell.angle_gamma   90.00
#
_symmetry.space_group_name_H-M   'P 1'
#
loop_
_entity.id
_entity.type
_entity.pdbx_description
1 polymer ?
#
loop_
_entity_poly.entity_id
_entity_poly.type
_entity_poly.pdbx_seq_one_letter_code
_entity_poly.pdbx_strand_id
1 'polypeptide(L)'
;MKQRMPAGRSTAFINALAGGWVADAASLGLHWLYDSDRIWEVGGERPEFLPPKLDYFRGSFGYFAHEGKKAGDISHYGAATGVLTDSLLACEGRLDIRDYQRRFRAFFGPGGQWQGYIDNPTRVTLSNLDTIERKAIEQARATTTASLTDQQKRILVQKVLPYTSRLSGEQLAGPVRKAIDLTYHEPEVQEAGVHLAQTIDRYLLPESGADDMQLPAVSKLPPLVACYCGLDDLLEKTEAAVRVTNHNDEAVAWARCAARLLEGLFQGKPMSAALDAAAFEAPHQDDLATARTGDRLDPTGAGGTFGRTCYLNEAMPVIFHILAHAGSFSEAVRANIHCGGDSCGRAWIIGPAMAAIHGVGGEQGIPLSWLARVTDAPAILADIEALTSLS
;
A
#
# COMPACT_ATOMS: atom_id res chain seq x y z
N MET A 1 -10.26 16.93 -21.60
CA MET A 1 -11.61 16.81 -21.03
C MET A 1 -11.75 15.39 -20.51
N LYS A 2 -11.57 15.15 -19.20
CA LYS A 2 -11.82 13.82 -18.62
C LYS A 2 -13.33 13.54 -18.76
N GLN A 3 -13.71 12.46 -19.46
CA GLN A 3 -15.11 12.05 -19.52
C GLN A 3 -15.54 11.66 -18.11
N ARG A 4 -16.62 12.27 -17.62
CA ARG A 4 -17.19 11.97 -16.30
C ARG A 4 -17.58 10.50 -16.26
N MET A 5 -17.05 9.74 -15.29
CA MET A 5 -17.34 8.31 -15.15
C MET A 5 -18.85 8.04 -15.03
N PRO A 6 -19.37 6.92 -15.59
CA PRO A 6 -20.75 6.52 -15.36
C PRO A 6 -21.02 6.34 -13.86
N ALA A 7 -22.17 6.79 -13.36
CA ALA A 7 -22.51 6.80 -11.93
C ALA A 7 -22.31 5.42 -11.25
N GLY A 8 -22.65 4.32 -11.93
CA GLY A 8 -22.46 2.96 -11.39
C GLY A 8 -20.99 2.54 -11.23
N ARG A 9 -20.07 3.12 -12.01
CA ARG A 9 -18.64 2.83 -11.95
C ARG A 9 -17.98 3.51 -10.74
N SER A 10 -18.43 4.72 -10.40
CA SER A 10 -18.00 5.44 -9.20
C SER A 10 -18.43 4.71 -7.90
N THR A 11 -19.65 4.18 -7.84
CA THR A 11 -20.11 3.39 -6.68
C THR A 11 -19.31 2.11 -6.47
N ALA A 12 -18.93 1.40 -7.54
CA ALA A 12 -18.11 0.19 -7.43
C ALA A 12 -16.73 0.50 -6.82
N PHE A 13 -16.12 1.63 -7.20
CA PHE A 13 -14.82 2.03 -6.66
C PHE A 13 -14.93 2.41 -5.18
N ILE A 14 -15.97 3.18 -4.81
CA ILE A 14 -16.22 3.54 -3.41
C ILE A 14 -16.37 2.27 -2.54
N ASN A 15 -17.19 1.32 -3.00
CA ASN A 15 -17.42 0.07 -2.30
C ASN A 15 -16.11 -0.73 -2.16
N ALA A 16 -15.35 -0.86 -3.24
CA ALA A 16 -14.09 -1.59 -3.24
C ALA A 16 -13.08 -1.00 -2.24
N LEU A 17 -12.87 0.32 -2.28
CA LEU A 17 -11.94 0.97 -1.36
C LEU A 17 -12.40 0.83 0.10
N ALA A 18 -13.69 1.04 0.38
CA ALA A 18 -14.27 0.82 1.71
C ALA A 18 -14.10 -0.65 2.17
N GLY A 19 -14.23 -1.60 1.25
CA GLY A 19 -14.03 -3.03 1.50
C GLY A 19 -12.63 -3.36 2.00
N GLY A 20 -11.59 -2.70 1.49
CA GLY A 20 -10.21 -2.84 1.97
C GLY A 20 -10.06 -2.43 3.43
N TRP A 21 -10.50 -1.21 3.77
CA TRP A 21 -10.45 -0.69 5.14
C TRP A 21 -11.23 -1.57 6.13
N VAL A 22 -12.44 -1.99 5.75
CA VAL A 22 -13.27 -2.85 6.60
C VAL A 22 -12.63 -4.22 6.80
N ALA A 23 -12.11 -4.84 5.73
CA ALA A 23 -11.52 -6.17 5.83
C ALA A 23 -10.21 -6.16 6.64
N ASP A 24 -9.40 -5.11 6.53
CA ASP A 24 -8.19 -4.90 7.35
C ASP A 24 -8.54 -4.77 8.84
N ALA A 25 -9.44 -3.86 9.18
CA ALA A 25 -9.88 -3.63 10.56
C ALA A 25 -10.56 -4.87 11.17
N ALA A 26 -11.33 -5.62 10.36
CA ALA A 26 -11.95 -6.87 10.76
C ALA A 26 -10.92 -7.97 11.06
N SER A 27 -9.79 -7.98 10.34
CA SER A 27 -8.77 -9.04 10.45
C SER A 27 -7.73 -8.79 11.55
N LEU A 28 -7.65 -7.56 12.07
CA LEU A 28 -6.59 -7.11 12.99
C LEU A 28 -6.44 -7.98 14.25
N GLY A 29 -7.56 -8.40 14.85
CA GLY A 29 -7.57 -9.05 16.17
C GLY A 29 -6.75 -10.34 16.27
N LEU A 30 -6.69 -11.09 15.18
CA LEU A 30 -6.00 -12.39 15.08
C LEU A 30 -4.90 -12.40 14.02
N HIS A 31 -4.47 -11.23 13.56
CA HIS A 31 -3.41 -11.10 12.57
C HIS A 31 -2.12 -11.76 13.07
N TRP A 32 -1.53 -12.63 12.24
CA TRP A 32 -0.33 -13.43 12.51
C TRP A 32 -0.48 -14.50 13.61
N LEU A 33 -1.71 -14.90 13.91
CA LEU A 33 -1.97 -16.18 14.55
C LEU A 33 -2.03 -17.27 13.46
N TYR A 34 -1.09 -18.19 13.44
CA TYR A 34 -0.94 -19.18 12.35
C TYR A 34 -1.67 -20.50 12.62
N ASP A 35 -2.04 -20.72 13.88
CA ASP A 35 -2.76 -21.89 14.34
C ASP A 35 -4.28 -21.71 14.13
N SER A 36 -4.83 -22.40 13.13
CA SER A 36 -6.25 -22.33 12.80
C SER A 36 -7.15 -22.89 13.91
N ASP A 37 -6.72 -23.93 14.63
CA ASP A 37 -7.50 -24.50 15.73
C ASP A 37 -7.60 -23.48 16.88
N ARG A 38 -6.50 -22.79 17.16
CA ARG A 38 -6.51 -21.68 18.13
C ARG A 38 -7.41 -20.54 17.68
N ILE A 39 -7.41 -20.18 16.40
CA ILE A 39 -8.31 -19.14 15.85
C ILE A 39 -9.78 -19.54 16.07
N TRP A 40 -10.13 -20.79 15.81
CA TRP A 40 -11.48 -21.31 16.08
C TRP A 40 -11.82 -21.29 17.57
N GLU A 41 -10.89 -21.67 18.44
CA GLU A 41 -11.08 -21.66 19.89
C GLU A 41 -11.40 -20.25 20.42
N VAL A 42 -10.67 -19.22 19.95
CA VAL A 42 -10.81 -17.86 20.48
C VAL A 42 -11.87 -17.03 19.76
N GLY A 43 -12.11 -17.29 18.47
CA GLY A 43 -12.99 -16.48 17.62
C GLY A 43 -14.30 -17.13 17.21
N GLY A 44 -14.41 -18.46 17.31
CA GLY A 44 -15.60 -19.19 16.86
C GLY A 44 -15.97 -18.85 15.42
N GLU A 45 -17.26 -18.91 15.08
CA GLU A 45 -17.77 -18.63 13.72
C GLU A 45 -17.66 -17.17 13.27
N ARG A 46 -17.37 -16.24 14.18
CA ARG A 46 -17.37 -14.79 13.92
C ARG A 46 -16.11 -14.14 14.48
N PRO A 47 -14.93 -14.45 13.92
CA PRO A 47 -13.65 -13.96 14.42
C PRO A 47 -13.37 -12.50 14.06
N GLU A 48 -14.21 -11.87 13.23
CA GLU A 48 -14.03 -10.49 12.80
C GLU A 48 -14.06 -9.49 13.97
N PHE A 49 -13.20 -8.47 13.88
CA PHE A 49 -13.12 -7.37 14.83
C PHE A 49 -13.02 -7.81 16.30
N LEU A 50 -12.37 -8.94 16.57
CA LEU A 50 -11.90 -9.25 17.90
C LEU A 50 -10.90 -8.17 18.35
N PRO A 51 -10.93 -7.77 19.63
CA PRO A 51 -9.92 -6.84 20.14
C PRO A 51 -8.54 -7.51 20.07
N PRO A 52 -7.48 -6.84 19.57
CA PRO A 52 -6.13 -7.40 19.61
C PRO A 52 -5.71 -7.70 21.06
N LYS A 53 -5.45 -8.98 21.38
CA LYS A 53 -5.07 -9.41 22.73
C LYS A 53 -3.98 -10.46 22.69
N LEU A 54 -2.93 -10.25 23.50
CA LEU A 54 -1.83 -11.20 23.67
C LEU A 54 -2.31 -12.60 24.07
N ASP A 55 -3.37 -12.69 24.87
CA ASP A 55 -3.91 -13.96 25.38
C ASP A 55 -4.41 -14.90 24.27
N TYR A 56 -4.80 -14.37 23.11
CA TYR A 56 -5.20 -15.19 21.97
C TYR A 56 -4.04 -16.00 21.39
N PHE A 57 -2.80 -15.54 21.57
CA PHE A 57 -1.58 -16.15 21.02
C PHE A 57 -0.90 -17.11 22.00
N ARG A 58 -1.30 -17.13 23.28
CA ARG A 58 -0.67 -17.97 24.31
C ARG A 58 -0.83 -19.46 23.97
N GLY A 59 0.29 -20.19 24.00
CA GLY A 59 0.30 -21.64 23.77
C GLY A 59 0.13 -22.05 22.31
N SER A 60 0.19 -21.11 21.36
CA SER A 60 0.01 -21.33 19.93
C SER A 60 1.11 -20.63 19.13
N PHE A 61 1.30 -21.03 17.87
CA PHE A 61 2.29 -20.39 17.00
C PHE A 61 1.73 -19.07 16.41
N GLY A 62 2.36 -17.95 16.75
CA GLY A 62 2.02 -16.64 16.20
C GLY A 62 2.84 -15.50 16.78
N TYR A 63 2.62 -14.30 16.24
CA TYR A 63 3.31 -13.08 16.67
C TYR A 63 2.31 -11.95 16.92
N PHE A 64 2.26 -11.48 18.18
CA PHE A 64 1.38 -10.39 18.59
C PHE A 64 2.02 -9.03 18.27
N ALA A 65 1.64 -8.44 17.12
CA ALA A 65 2.22 -7.19 16.62
C ALA A 65 1.44 -5.91 16.99
N HIS A 66 0.19 -6.05 17.44
CA HIS A 66 -0.77 -4.93 17.53
C HIS A 66 -1.06 -4.51 18.97
N GLU A 67 -0.02 -4.46 19.79
CA GLU A 67 -0.15 -3.94 21.15
C GLU A 67 -0.66 -2.48 21.13
N GLY A 68 -1.63 -2.18 22.00
CA GLY A 68 -2.24 -0.85 22.11
C GLY A 68 -3.32 -0.52 21.07
N LYS A 69 -3.49 -1.35 20.03
CA LYS A 69 -4.57 -1.19 19.04
C LYS A 69 -5.90 -1.72 19.57
N LYS A 70 -7.01 -1.23 19.01
CA LYS A 70 -8.38 -1.60 19.34
C LYS A 70 -9.09 -2.22 18.13
N ALA A 71 -10.19 -2.93 18.39
CA ALA A 71 -11.05 -3.41 17.31
C ALA A 71 -11.58 -2.21 16.51
N GLY A 72 -11.42 -2.25 15.18
CA GLY A 72 -11.74 -1.13 14.30
C GLY A 72 -10.53 -0.34 13.82
N ASP A 73 -9.39 -0.42 14.53
CA ASP A 73 -8.16 0.20 14.07
C ASP A 73 -7.60 -0.52 12.84
N ILE A 74 -6.79 0.21 12.09
CA ILE A 74 -6.11 -0.30 10.89
C ILE A 74 -4.76 -0.94 11.24
N SER A 75 -4.34 -1.89 10.43
CA SER A 75 -3.01 -2.50 10.48
C SER A 75 -1.97 -1.60 9.77
N HIS A 76 -0.70 -2.04 9.76
CA HIS A 76 0.34 -1.35 9.00
C HIS A 76 0.07 -1.36 7.48
N TYR A 77 -0.66 -2.36 6.96
CA TYR A 77 -1.09 -2.42 5.57
C TYR A 77 -2.09 -1.31 5.24
N GLY A 78 -3.09 -1.11 6.11
CA GLY A 78 -4.03 0.01 5.96
C GLY A 78 -3.33 1.36 6.07
N ALA A 79 -2.35 1.47 6.97
CA ALA A 79 -1.55 2.67 7.11
C ALA A 79 -0.75 2.99 5.83
N ALA A 80 -0.08 2.00 5.23
CA ALA A 80 0.65 2.18 3.97
C ALA A 80 -0.28 2.52 2.79
N THR A 81 -1.49 1.95 2.78
CA THR A 81 -2.54 2.27 1.80
C THR A 81 -3.04 3.71 1.95
N GLY A 82 -3.21 4.18 3.19
CA GLY A 82 -3.54 5.57 3.49
C GLY A 82 -2.49 6.54 2.95
N VAL A 83 -1.19 6.26 3.14
CA VAL A 83 -0.11 7.11 2.62
C VAL A 83 -0.16 7.23 1.08
N LEU A 84 -0.44 6.14 0.36
CA LEU A 84 -0.58 6.21 -1.09
C LEU A 84 -1.85 6.98 -1.49
N THR A 85 -2.96 6.77 -0.77
CA THR A 85 -4.23 7.50 -0.97
C THR A 85 -4.02 9.01 -0.82
N ASP A 86 -3.35 9.43 0.25
CA ASP A 86 -3.01 10.83 0.51
C ASP A 86 -2.15 11.45 -0.58
N SER A 87 -1.21 10.67 -1.13
CA SER A 87 -0.37 11.11 -2.25
C SER A 87 -1.20 11.31 -3.50
N LEU A 88 -2.06 10.34 -3.84
CA LEU A 88 -2.95 10.43 -5.00
C LEU A 88 -3.92 11.62 -4.88
N LEU A 89 -4.53 11.83 -3.70
CA LEU A 89 -5.40 12.99 -3.46
C LEU A 89 -4.67 14.31 -3.66
N ALA A 90 -3.47 14.44 -3.09
CA ALA A 90 -2.67 15.65 -3.22
C ALA A 90 -2.16 15.91 -4.65
N CYS A 91 -2.08 14.86 -5.46
CA CYS A 91 -1.62 14.91 -6.84
C CYS A 91 -2.75 14.76 -7.87
N GLU A 92 -4.00 15.02 -7.48
CA GLU A 92 -5.19 15.01 -8.35
C GLU A 92 -5.40 13.67 -9.08
N GLY A 93 -5.20 12.56 -8.36
CA GLY A 93 -5.33 11.19 -8.83
C GLY A 93 -4.11 10.68 -9.61
N ARG A 94 -3.05 11.49 -9.75
CA ARG A 94 -1.82 11.08 -10.44
C ARG A 94 -0.81 10.51 -9.45
N LEU A 95 -0.17 9.40 -9.80
CA LEU A 95 0.97 8.88 -9.08
C LEU A 95 2.16 9.83 -9.26
N ASP A 96 2.53 10.53 -8.18
CA ASP A 96 3.79 11.25 -8.06
C ASP A 96 4.71 10.48 -7.09
N ILE A 97 5.80 9.94 -7.62
CA ILE A 97 6.74 9.12 -6.84
C ILE A 97 7.42 9.94 -5.75
N ARG A 98 7.76 11.20 -6.04
CA ARG A 98 8.46 12.05 -5.08
C ARG A 98 7.54 12.46 -3.94
N ASP A 99 6.28 12.81 -4.24
CA ASP A 99 5.28 13.04 -3.20
C ASP A 99 5.06 11.77 -2.37
N TYR A 100 4.90 10.61 -3.02
CA TYR A 100 4.66 9.36 -2.33
C TYR A 100 5.80 8.99 -1.37
N GLN A 101 7.06 9.02 -1.82
CA GLN A 101 8.24 8.80 -0.99
C GLN A 101 8.31 9.78 0.19
N ARG A 102 8.04 11.07 -0.06
CA ARG A 102 8.06 12.11 0.97
C ARG A 102 7.00 11.86 2.03
N ARG A 103 5.77 11.51 1.64
CA ARG A 103 4.68 11.18 2.59
C ARG A 103 4.98 9.91 3.35
N PHE A 104 5.53 8.90 2.69
CA PHE A 104 5.95 7.66 3.33
C PHE A 104 6.98 7.90 4.43
N ARG A 105 8.04 8.67 4.13
CA ARG A 105 9.06 9.07 5.12
C ARG A 105 8.48 9.93 6.23
N ALA A 106 7.59 10.87 5.92
CA ALA A 106 6.98 11.74 6.90
C ALA A 106 6.01 10.99 7.84
N PHE A 107 5.36 9.92 7.38
CA PHE A 107 4.39 9.18 8.15
C PHE A 107 5.03 8.08 9.01
N PHE A 108 5.93 7.26 8.42
CA PHE A 108 6.57 6.12 9.09
C PHE A 108 7.95 6.44 9.69
N GLY A 109 8.60 7.52 9.25
CA GLY A 109 9.93 7.90 9.70
C GLY A 109 9.94 8.59 11.08
N PRO A 110 11.14 8.94 11.59
CA PRO A 110 11.29 9.61 12.88
C PRO A 110 10.46 10.90 12.98
N GLY A 111 9.64 11.00 14.04
CA GLY A 111 8.73 12.14 14.25
C GLY A 111 7.43 12.07 13.45
N GLY A 112 7.20 10.98 12.72
CA GLY A 112 5.96 10.72 11.99
C GLY A 112 4.78 10.35 12.88
N GLN A 113 3.61 10.19 12.25
CA GLN A 113 2.34 9.96 12.93
C GLN A 113 2.08 8.48 13.23
N TRP A 114 2.74 7.55 12.54
CA TRP A 114 2.50 6.13 12.73
C TRP A 114 2.98 5.65 14.10
N GLN A 115 2.04 5.11 14.88
CA GLN A 115 2.30 4.42 16.14
C GLN A 115 1.76 2.98 16.00
N GLY A 116 2.66 2.05 15.72
CA GLY A 116 2.33 0.65 15.51
C GLY A 116 3.53 -0.14 15.00
N TYR A 117 3.29 -1.40 14.68
CA TYR A 117 4.29 -2.28 14.10
C TYR A 117 4.86 -1.72 12.79
N ILE A 118 6.17 -1.86 12.59
CA ILE A 118 6.88 -1.55 11.35
C ILE A 118 7.46 -2.85 10.82
N ASP A 119 6.99 -3.27 9.65
CA ASP A 119 7.46 -4.47 8.97
C ASP A 119 8.85 -4.29 8.35
N ASN A 120 9.43 -5.41 7.89
CA ASN A 120 10.73 -5.39 7.25
C ASN A 120 10.77 -4.50 5.99
N PRO A 121 9.81 -4.59 5.05
CA PRO A 121 9.80 -3.75 3.85
C PRO A 121 9.75 -2.24 4.15
N THR A 122 8.91 -1.81 5.08
CA THR A 122 8.80 -0.40 5.47
C THR A 122 10.11 0.08 6.10
N ARG A 123 10.66 -0.71 7.03
CA ARG A 123 11.92 -0.37 7.70
C ARG A 123 13.09 -0.23 6.71
N VAL A 124 13.22 -1.18 5.79
CA VAL A 124 14.28 -1.16 4.77
C VAL A 124 14.06 -0.02 3.77
N THR A 125 12.81 0.24 3.37
CA THR A 125 12.46 1.39 2.50
C THR A 125 12.89 2.72 3.12
N LEU A 126 12.62 2.94 4.41
CA LEU A 126 13.06 4.14 5.13
C LEU A 126 14.60 4.27 5.12
N SER A 127 15.31 3.17 5.38
CA SER A 127 16.77 3.12 5.34
C SER A 127 17.33 3.40 3.93
N ASN A 128 16.64 2.92 2.89
CA ASN A 128 17.01 3.15 1.50
C ASN A 128 16.80 4.62 1.12
N LEU A 129 15.68 5.23 1.49
CA LEU A 129 15.43 6.66 1.30
C LEU A 129 16.53 7.52 1.92
N ASP A 130 16.90 7.24 3.17
CA ASP A 130 17.99 7.95 3.85
C ASP A 130 19.34 7.74 3.14
N THR A 131 19.61 6.53 2.66
CA THR A 131 20.86 6.20 1.97
C THR A 131 20.94 6.86 0.60
N ILE A 132 19.84 6.88 -0.16
CA ILE A 132 19.73 7.56 -1.46
C ILE A 132 19.98 9.05 -1.28
N GLU A 133 19.32 9.70 -0.32
CA GLU A 133 19.49 11.12 -0.03
C GLU A 133 20.94 11.45 0.37
N ARG A 134 21.56 10.65 1.26
CA ARG A 134 22.97 10.86 1.63
C ARG A 134 23.91 10.75 0.43
N LYS A 135 23.76 9.71 -0.40
CA LYS A 135 24.59 9.53 -1.61
C LYS A 135 24.41 10.68 -2.60
N ALA A 136 23.18 11.16 -2.79
CA ALA A 136 22.89 12.30 -3.65
C ALA A 136 23.57 13.59 -3.13
N ILE A 137 23.55 13.83 -1.81
CA ILE A 137 24.25 14.96 -1.18
C ILE A 137 25.77 14.83 -1.34
N GLU A 138 26.34 13.64 -1.12
CA GLU A 138 27.79 13.40 -1.29
C GLU A 138 28.24 13.70 -2.72
N GLN A 139 27.48 13.24 -3.72
CA GLN A 139 27.76 13.49 -5.12
C GLN A 139 27.63 14.98 -5.50
N ALA A 140 26.61 15.65 -4.97
CA ALA A 140 26.44 17.09 -5.16
C ALA A 140 27.62 17.89 -4.59
N ARG A 141 28.10 17.52 -3.40
CA ARG A 141 29.27 18.15 -2.78
C ARG A 141 30.55 17.88 -3.55
N ALA A 142 30.74 16.67 -4.08
CA ALA A 142 31.92 16.29 -4.84
C ALA A 142 32.03 17.00 -6.20
N THR A 143 30.89 17.38 -6.80
CA THR A 143 30.84 18.04 -8.12
C THR A 143 30.74 19.56 -8.05
N THR A 144 30.62 20.14 -6.86
CA THR A 144 30.58 21.60 -6.68
C THR A 144 31.98 22.19 -6.88
N THR A 145 32.14 23.05 -7.89
CA THR A 145 33.43 23.67 -8.23
C THR A 145 33.66 25.04 -7.57
N ALA A 146 32.62 25.64 -6.98
CA ALA A 146 32.72 26.90 -6.28
C ALA A 146 33.60 26.80 -5.02
N SER A 147 34.41 27.83 -4.76
CA SER A 147 35.24 27.93 -3.55
C SER A 147 34.37 28.29 -2.35
N LEU A 148 33.85 27.27 -1.66
CA LEU A 148 32.99 27.42 -0.49
C LEU A 148 33.74 27.08 0.81
N THR A 149 33.48 27.87 1.85
CA THR A 149 33.86 27.51 3.23
C THR A 149 33.10 26.26 3.70
N ASP A 150 33.64 25.54 4.69
CA ASP A 150 32.96 24.36 5.24
C ASP A 150 31.61 24.70 5.89
N GLN A 151 31.48 25.92 6.42
CA GLN A 151 30.21 26.42 6.94
C GLN A 151 29.18 26.62 5.82
N GLN A 152 29.57 27.27 4.70
CA GLN A 152 28.70 27.43 3.54
C GLN A 152 28.27 26.07 2.97
N LYS A 153 29.19 25.11 2.82
CA LYS A 153 28.85 23.75 2.35
C LYS A 153 27.76 23.10 3.20
N ARG A 154 27.84 23.21 4.53
CA ARG A 154 26.82 22.64 5.44
C ARG A 154 25.48 23.36 5.34
N ILE A 155 25.49 24.70 5.37
CA ILE A 155 24.26 25.50 5.35
C ILE A 155 23.54 25.36 4.00
N LEU A 156 24.27 25.34 2.89
CA LEU A 156 23.65 25.19 1.57
C LEU A 156 22.90 23.86 1.45
N VAL A 157 23.47 22.74 1.92
CA VAL A 157 22.76 21.45 1.95
C VAL A 157 21.45 21.56 2.73
N GLN A 158 21.47 22.15 3.93
CA GLN A 158 20.26 22.33 4.74
C GLN A 158 19.20 23.20 4.03
N LYS A 159 19.64 24.21 3.28
CA LYS A 159 18.73 25.10 2.55
C LYS A 159 18.14 24.47 1.28
N VAL A 160 18.83 23.55 0.62
CA VAL A 160 18.35 22.94 -0.63
C VAL A 160 17.43 21.73 -0.41
N LEU A 161 17.65 20.94 0.65
CA LEU A 161 16.89 19.71 0.90
C LEU A 161 15.36 19.88 0.96
N PRO A 162 14.81 20.94 1.59
CA PRO A 162 13.37 21.18 1.57
C PRO A 162 12.78 21.34 0.16
N TYR A 163 13.58 21.80 -0.80
CA TYR A 163 13.17 21.99 -2.20
C TYR A 163 13.35 20.71 -3.01
N THR A 164 14.47 20.00 -2.87
CA THR A 164 14.73 18.76 -3.63
C THR A 164 13.76 17.65 -3.26
N SER A 165 13.19 17.67 -2.04
CA SER A 165 12.13 16.74 -1.63
C SER A 165 10.76 16.99 -2.29
N ARG A 166 10.56 18.11 -3.00
CA ARG A 166 9.25 18.52 -3.56
C ARG A 166 9.28 18.94 -5.03
N LEU A 167 10.41 19.47 -5.48
CA LEU A 167 10.58 20.07 -6.80
C LEU A 167 11.66 19.30 -7.56
N SER A 168 11.57 19.28 -8.89
CA SER A 168 12.58 18.69 -9.77
C SER A 168 12.90 19.60 -10.97
N GLY A 169 14.05 19.34 -11.61
CA GLY A 169 14.46 20.01 -12.83
C GLY A 169 14.48 21.53 -12.72
N GLU A 170 13.85 22.20 -13.69
CA GLU A 170 13.84 23.67 -13.79
C GLU A 170 13.11 24.36 -12.64
N GLN A 171 12.23 23.65 -11.92
CA GLN A 171 11.46 24.21 -10.81
C GLN A 171 12.34 24.56 -9.59
N LEU A 172 13.55 24.00 -9.51
CA LEU A 172 14.44 24.15 -8.35
C LEU A 172 15.10 25.52 -8.26
N ALA A 173 15.60 26.05 -9.39
CA ALA A 173 16.58 27.13 -9.38
C ALA A 173 16.05 28.41 -8.70
N GLY A 174 14.84 28.85 -9.06
CA GLY A 174 14.24 30.07 -8.52
C GLY A 174 14.03 30.02 -6.99
N PRO A 175 13.27 29.02 -6.48
CA PRO A 175 13.03 28.86 -5.04
C PRO A 175 14.30 28.64 -4.22
N VAL A 176 15.25 27.84 -4.71
CA VAL A 176 16.54 27.62 -4.05
C VAL A 176 17.34 28.91 -3.93
N ARG A 177 17.43 29.68 -5.03
CA ARG A 177 18.14 30.97 -5.03
C ARG A 177 17.56 31.92 -3.98
N LYS A 178 16.22 32.03 -3.92
CA LYS A 178 15.50 32.83 -2.91
C LYS A 178 15.78 32.38 -1.47
N ALA A 179 15.86 31.06 -1.22
CA ALA A 179 16.12 30.54 0.12
C ALA A 179 17.55 30.80 0.61
N ILE A 180 18.51 30.78 -0.32
CA ILE A 180 19.92 31.06 -0.05
C ILE A 180 20.13 32.55 0.18
N ASP A 181 19.47 33.40 -0.61
CA ASP A 181 19.52 34.88 -0.51
C ASP A 181 19.16 35.40 0.89
N LEU A 182 18.35 34.67 1.67
CA LEU A 182 18.09 34.99 3.08
C LEU A 182 19.33 34.93 4.00
N THR A 183 20.48 34.47 3.51
CA THR A 183 21.70 34.28 4.32
C THR A 183 22.97 34.63 3.54
N TYR A 184 23.03 34.28 2.25
CA TYR A 184 24.18 34.53 1.37
C TYR A 184 23.70 35.25 0.11
N HIS A 185 24.19 36.47 -0.08
CA HIS A 185 23.80 37.38 -1.17
C HIS A 185 24.76 37.28 -2.36
N GLU A 186 25.87 36.58 -2.21
CA GLU A 186 26.88 36.39 -3.23
C GLU A 186 26.35 35.50 -4.36
N PRO A 187 26.34 35.96 -5.62
CA PRO A 187 25.80 35.19 -6.74
C PRO A 187 26.48 33.81 -6.90
N GLU A 188 27.79 33.73 -6.66
CA GLU A 188 28.52 32.46 -6.75
C GLU A 188 28.05 31.42 -5.72
N VAL A 189 27.72 31.84 -4.50
CA VAL A 189 27.21 30.96 -3.43
C VAL A 189 25.79 30.50 -3.75
N GLN A 190 24.99 31.40 -4.33
CA GLN A 190 23.65 31.11 -4.79
C GLN A 190 23.64 30.09 -5.95
N GLU A 191 24.48 30.29 -6.97
CA GLU A 191 24.64 29.33 -8.07
C GLU A 191 25.17 27.98 -7.59
N ALA A 192 26.11 27.97 -6.63
CA ALA A 192 26.58 26.74 -6.02
C ALA A 192 25.44 25.96 -5.34
N GLY A 193 24.53 26.66 -4.66
CA GLY A 193 23.35 26.02 -4.07
C GLY A 193 22.35 25.51 -5.10
N VAL A 194 22.14 26.22 -6.22
CA VAL A 194 21.33 25.71 -7.33
C VAL A 194 21.95 24.45 -7.93
N HIS A 195 23.26 24.44 -8.16
CA HIS A 195 23.99 23.26 -8.63
C HIS A 195 23.85 22.08 -7.66
N LEU A 196 23.98 22.34 -6.35
CA LEU A 196 23.76 21.32 -5.31
C LEU A 196 22.35 20.73 -5.42
N ALA A 197 21.32 21.58 -5.51
CA ALA A 197 19.93 21.13 -5.58
C ALA A 197 19.66 20.29 -6.84
N GLN A 198 20.12 20.75 -8.01
CA GLN A 198 19.96 20.04 -9.29
C GLN A 198 20.74 18.73 -9.32
N THR A 199 21.91 18.68 -8.68
CA THR A 199 22.67 17.44 -8.58
C THR A 199 21.98 16.47 -7.64
N ILE A 200 21.53 16.91 -6.46
CA ILE A 200 20.76 16.06 -5.54
C ILE A 200 19.54 15.48 -6.28
N ASP A 201 18.74 16.32 -6.94
CA ASP A 201 17.56 15.93 -7.70
C ASP A 201 17.85 14.81 -8.72
N ARG A 202 18.95 14.93 -9.47
CA ARG A 202 19.37 13.93 -10.47
C ARG A 202 19.77 12.59 -9.86
N TYR A 203 20.28 12.59 -8.63
CA TYR A 203 20.78 11.39 -7.95
C TYR A 203 19.78 10.80 -6.94
N LEU A 204 18.62 11.43 -6.73
CA LEU A 204 17.49 10.78 -6.07
C LEU A 204 16.93 9.69 -6.98
N LEU A 205 16.58 8.54 -6.40
CA LEU A 205 16.07 7.39 -7.12
C LEU A 205 14.56 7.21 -6.85
N PRO A 206 13.74 6.95 -7.88
CA PRO A 206 12.33 6.63 -7.70
C PRO A 206 12.13 5.26 -7.01
N GLU A 207 13.04 4.31 -7.20
CA GLU A 207 12.98 2.98 -6.62
C GLU A 207 13.63 2.90 -5.24
N SER A 208 12.90 3.33 -4.21
CA SER A 208 13.39 3.30 -2.81
C SER A 208 13.09 2.01 -2.06
N GLY A 209 12.34 1.08 -2.66
CA GLY A 209 11.80 -0.07 -1.98
C GLY A 209 12.82 -1.07 -1.47
N ALA A 210 12.41 -1.88 -0.50
CA ALA A 210 13.17 -3.05 -0.08
C ALA A 210 13.21 -4.12 -1.18
N ASP A 211 14.30 -4.88 -1.29
CA ASP A 211 14.32 -6.11 -2.08
C ASP A 211 13.54 -7.19 -1.30
N ASP A 212 12.22 -7.16 -1.43
CA ASP A 212 11.30 -7.94 -0.60
C ASP A 212 10.02 -8.29 -1.38
N MET A 213 9.57 -9.54 -1.22
CA MET A 213 8.46 -10.16 -1.95
C MET A 213 7.23 -10.46 -1.07
N GLN A 214 6.97 -9.62 -0.06
CA GLN A 214 5.85 -9.78 0.85
C GLN A 214 4.62 -8.93 0.45
N LEU A 215 3.47 -9.20 1.10
CA LEU A 215 2.18 -8.51 0.93
C LEU A 215 2.19 -6.96 0.95
N PRO A 216 3.15 -6.24 1.56
CA PRO A 216 3.22 -4.78 1.44
C PRO A 216 3.31 -4.31 -0.02
N ALA A 217 3.84 -5.15 -0.93
CA ALA A 217 3.91 -4.83 -2.34
C ALA A 217 2.51 -4.61 -2.96
N VAL A 218 1.51 -5.42 -2.58
CA VAL A 218 0.20 -5.47 -3.25
C VAL A 218 -0.94 -4.84 -2.45
N SER A 219 -0.86 -4.85 -1.13
CA SER A 219 -1.94 -4.38 -0.23
C SER A 219 -2.36 -2.92 -0.48
N LYS A 220 -1.41 -2.05 -0.84
CA LYS A 220 -1.66 -0.63 -1.11
C LYS A 220 -2.26 -0.31 -2.48
N LEU A 221 -2.37 -1.29 -3.38
CA LEU A 221 -2.77 -1.04 -4.77
C LEU A 221 -4.22 -0.61 -5.02
N PRO A 222 -5.24 -0.97 -4.21
CA PRO A 222 -6.63 -0.61 -4.52
C PRO A 222 -6.88 0.87 -4.89
N PRO A 223 -6.42 1.89 -4.13
CA PRO A 223 -6.61 3.29 -4.51
C PRO A 223 -5.90 3.67 -5.82
N LEU A 224 -4.73 3.09 -6.10
CA LEU A 224 -4.02 3.29 -7.37
C LEU A 224 -4.82 2.71 -8.53
N VAL A 225 -5.31 1.47 -8.39
CA VAL A 225 -6.13 0.81 -9.40
C VAL A 225 -7.40 1.61 -9.66
N ALA A 226 -8.03 2.18 -8.62
CA ALA A 226 -9.19 3.05 -8.80
C ALA A 226 -8.88 4.32 -9.61
N CYS A 227 -7.70 4.92 -9.45
CA CYS A 227 -7.28 6.11 -10.20
C CYS A 227 -6.93 5.82 -11.66
N TYR A 228 -6.45 4.60 -11.95
CA TYR A 228 -5.94 4.20 -13.26
C TYR A 228 -6.79 3.14 -13.96
N CYS A 229 -7.98 2.83 -13.42
CA CYS A 229 -8.84 1.76 -13.92
C CYS A 229 -9.22 1.98 -15.39
N GLY A 230 -8.86 1.05 -16.27
CA GLY A 230 -9.14 1.15 -17.70
C GLY A 230 -8.23 2.11 -18.47
N LEU A 231 -7.16 2.61 -17.86
CA LEU A 231 -6.09 3.31 -18.55
C LEU A 231 -5.00 2.32 -18.98
N ASP A 232 -4.43 2.53 -20.17
CA ASP A 232 -3.42 1.64 -20.75
C ASP A 232 -2.13 1.57 -19.92
N ASP A 233 -1.87 2.60 -19.10
CA ASP A 233 -0.66 2.73 -18.28
C ASP A 233 -0.80 2.16 -16.85
N LEU A 234 -1.94 1.54 -16.49
CA LEU A 234 -2.18 1.01 -15.13
C LEU A 234 -1.02 0.14 -14.62
N LEU A 235 -0.50 -0.78 -15.44
CA LEU A 235 0.55 -1.70 -14.99
C LEU A 235 1.91 -1.02 -14.86
N GLU A 236 2.19 -0.02 -15.69
CA GLU A 236 3.39 0.82 -15.54
C GLU A 236 3.33 1.58 -14.21
N LYS A 237 2.17 2.18 -13.88
CA LYS A 237 1.97 2.89 -12.61
C LYS A 237 1.98 1.95 -11.41
N THR A 238 1.45 0.74 -11.57
CA THR A 238 1.52 -0.31 -10.56
C THR A 238 2.96 -0.63 -10.22
N GLU A 239 3.79 -0.91 -11.23
CA GLU A 239 5.22 -1.17 -11.02
C GLU A 239 5.92 0.02 -10.33
N ALA A 240 5.71 1.24 -10.83
CA ALA A 240 6.31 2.43 -10.26
C ALA A 240 5.93 2.63 -8.77
N ALA A 241 4.66 2.44 -8.41
CA ALA A 241 4.19 2.56 -7.02
C ALA A 241 4.73 1.44 -6.12
N VAL A 242 4.85 0.22 -6.65
CA VAL A 242 5.39 -0.94 -5.91
C VAL A 242 6.86 -0.73 -5.61
N ARG A 243 7.65 -0.31 -6.60
CA ARG A 243 9.10 -0.08 -6.46
C ARG A 243 9.46 1.01 -5.44
N VAL A 244 8.51 1.83 -5.00
CA VAL A 244 8.73 2.77 -3.88
C VAL A 244 8.95 2.04 -2.55
N THR A 245 8.30 0.90 -2.31
CA THR A 245 8.43 0.16 -1.03
C THR A 245 8.95 -1.28 -1.19
N ASN A 246 8.81 -1.86 -2.38
CA ASN A 246 9.23 -3.22 -2.73
C ASN A 246 9.92 -3.18 -4.09
N HIS A 247 11.23 -2.97 -4.11
CA HIS A 247 12.04 -2.98 -5.33
C HIS A 247 12.53 -4.41 -5.61
N ASN A 248 11.60 -5.26 -6.01
CA ASN A 248 11.83 -6.66 -6.34
C ASN A 248 10.96 -7.06 -7.55
N ASP A 249 11.54 -7.74 -8.53
CA ASP A 249 10.85 -8.01 -9.80
C ASP A 249 9.73 -9.05 -9.67
N GLU A 250 9.90 -10.04 -8.78
CA GLU A 250 8.83 -11.02 -8.51
C GLU A 250 7.66 -10.36 -7.77
N ALA A 251 7.96 -9.45 -6.82
CA ALA A 251 6.94 -8.63 -6.16
C ALA A 251 6.15 -7.76 -7.15
N VAL A 252 6.85 -7.20 -8.15
CA VAL A 252 6.21 -6.43 -9.24
C VAL A 252 5.30 -7.32 -10.08
N ALA A 253 5.71 -8.53 -10.44
CA ALA A 253 4.87 -9.46 -11.20
C ALA A 253 3.59 -9.82 -10.42
N TRP A 254 3.70 -10.12 -9.12
CA TRP A 254 2.55 -10.35 -8.24
C TRP A 254 1.65 -9.11 -8.10
N ALA A 255 2.24 -7.91 -8.05
CA ALA A 255 1.50 -6.66 -8.03
C ALA A 255 0.72 -6.41 -9.32
N ARG A 256 1.29 -6.76 -10.48
CA ARG A 256 0.58 -6.71 -11.77
C ARG A 256 -0.60 -7.68 -11.80
N CYS A 257 -0.43 -8.89 -11.28
CA CYS A 257 -1.52 -9.85 -11.09
C CYS A 257 -2.64 -9.27 -10.21
N ALA A 258 -2.32 -8.73 -9.04
CA ALA A 258 -3.29 -8.08 -8.16
C ALA A 258 -3.99 -6.88 -8.83
N ALA A 259 -3.25 -6.03 -9.53
CA ALA A 259 -3.80 -4.88 -10.24
C ALA A 259 -4.76 -5.29 -11.37
N ARG A 260 -4.44 -6.33 -12.15
CA ARG A 260 -5.34 -6.87 -13.19
C ARG A 260 -6.61 -7.47 -12.61
N LEU A 261 -6.49 -8.20 -11.50
CA LEU A 261 -7.64 -8.74 -10.79
C LEU A 261 -8.59 -7.62 -10.37
N LEU A 262 -8.07 -6.64 -9.63
CA LEU A 262 -8.87 -5.52 -9.12
C LEU A 262 -9.44 -4.67 -10.26
N GLU A 263 -8.66 -4.37 -11.30
CA GLU A 263 -9.14 -3.62 -12.47
C GLU A 263 -10.34 -4.31 -13.13
N GLY A 264 -10.24 -5.63 -13.36
CA GLY A 264 -11.32 -6.41 -13.96
C GLY A 264 -12.61 -6.32 -13.14
N LEU A 265 -12.51 -6.50 -11.82
CA LEU A 265 -13.65 -6.43 -10.90
C LEU A 265 -14.23 -5.01 -10.82
N PHE A 266 -13.38 -3.99 -10.79
CA PHE A 266 -13.79 -2.59 -10.76
C PHE A 266 -14.53 -2.18 -12.05
N GLN A 267 -14.20 -2.83 -13.17
CA GLN A 267 -14.92 -2.70 -14.44
C GLN A 267 -16.20 -3.54 -14.51
N GLY A 268 -16.54 -4.29 -13.47
CA GLY A 268 -17.73 -5.13 -13.39
C GLY A 268 -17.59 -6.49 -14.09
N LYS A 269 -16.37 -6.97 -14.35
CA LYS A 269 -16.17 -8.34 -14.86
C LYS A 269 -16.53 -9.36 -13.77
N PRO A 270 -17.09 -10.53 -14.15
CA PRO A 270 -17.31 -11.61 -13.20
C PRO A 270 -16.00 -12.08 -12.53
N MET A 271 -16.09 -12.55 -11.28
CA MET A 271 -14.93 -13.00 -10.49
C MET A 271 -14.04 -13.99 -11.23
N SER A 272 -14.63 -15.05 -11.83
CA SER A 272 -13.84 -16.04 -12.58
C SER A 272 -13.03 -15.41 -13.70
N ALA A 273 -13.64 -14.53 -14.51
CA ALA A 273 -12.97 -13.91 -15.63
C ALA A 273 -11.85 -12.96 -15.20
N ALA A 274 -12.02 -12.30 -14.05
CA ALA A 274 -10.97 -11.45 -13.46
C ALA A 274 -9.80 -12.27 -12.92
N LEU A 275 -10.07 -13.41 -12.25
CA LEU A 275 -9.05 -14.35 -11.79
C LEU A 275 -8.27 -14.98 -12.97
N ASP A 276 -8.97 -15.38 -14.04
CA ASP A 276 -8.36 -15.92 -15.25
C ASP A 276 -7.41 -14.90 -15.90
N ALA A 277 -7.86 -13.65 -16.05
CA ALA A 277 -7.04 -12.59 -16.62
C ALA A 277 -5.82 -12.24 -15.76
N ALA A 278 -5.98 -12.20 -14.44
CA ALA A 278 -4.92 -11.88 -13.50
C ALA A 278 -3.82 -12.94 -13.45
N ALA A 279 -4.19 -14.23 -13.56
CA ALA A 279 -3.26 -15.35 -13.48
C ALA A 279 -2.13 -15.26 -14.53
N PHE A 280 -2.39 -14.67 -15.70
CA PHE A 280 -1.37 -14.52 -16.75
C PHE A 280 -0.19 -13.60 -16.37
N GLU A 281 -0.38 -12.69 -15.42
CA GLU A 281 0.70 -11.81 -14.93
C GLU A 281 1.51 -12.47 -13.79
N ALA A 282 1.02 -13.58 -13.23
CA ALA A 282 1.63 -14.20 -12.05
C ALA A 282 2.88 -15.03 -12.40
N PRO A 283 3.93 -14.99 -11.56
CA PRO A 283 5.10 -15.86 -11.70
C PRO A 283 4.76 -17.36 -11.64
N HIS A 284 3.84 -17.76 -10.74
CA HIS A 284 3.50 -19.15 -10.45
C HIS A 284 2.03 -19.43 -10.81
N GLN A 285 1.72 -19.51 -12.11
CA GLN A 285 0.35 -19.63 -12.61
C GLN A 285 -0.33 -20.95 -12.20
N ASP A 286 0.43 -22.03 -12.12
CA ASP A 286 -0.08 -23.37 -11.77
C ASP A 286 -0.61 -23.44 -10.34
N ASP A 287 0.03 -22.72 -9.40
CA ASP A 287 -0.44 -22.63 -8.02
C ASP A 287 -1.78 -21.89 -7.94
N LEU A 288 -1.95 -20.81 -8.72
CA LEU A 288 -3.22 -20.09 -8.81
C LEU A 288 -4.32 -20.91 -9.47
N ALA A 289 -3.98 -21.72 -10.48
CA ALA A 289 -4.92 -22.65 -11.10
C ALA A 289 -5.35 -23.72 -10.09
N THR A 290 -4.39 -24.29 -9.35
CA THR A 290 -4.62 -25.31 -8.32
C THR A 290 -5.49 -24.76 -7.19
N ALA A 291 -5.23 -23.53 -6.74
CA ALA A 291 -5.98 -22.88 -5.66
C ALA A 291 -7.48 -22.71 -5.96
N ARG A 292 -7.86 -22.68 -7.23
CA ARG A 292 -9.25 -22.52 -7.70
C ARG A 292 -9.96 -23.85 -7.95
N THR A 293 -9.28 -24.98 -7.78
CA THR A 293 -9.88 -26.31 -7.99
C THR A 293 -10.81 -26.70 -6.85
N GLY A 294 -11.79 -27.56 -7.16
CA GLY A 294 -12.82 -27.97 -6.21
C GLY A 294 -13.98 -26.96 -6.12
N ASP A 295 -14.99 -27.33 -5.33
CA ASP A 295 -16.27 -26.60 -5.28
C ASP A 295 -16.56 -26.01 -3.88
N ARG A 296 -15.60 -26.10 -2.95
CA ARG A 296 -15.80 -25.75 -1.55
C ARG A 296 -14.75 -24.76 -1.07
N LEU A 297 -15.21 -23.79 -0.29
CA LEU A 297 -14.34 -22.90 0.47
C LEU A 297 -13.67 -23.67 1.61
N ASP A 298 -12.35 -23.82 1.54
CA ASP A 298 -11.48 -24.45 2.54
C ASP A 298 -10.22 -23.59 2.77
N PRO A 299 -10.34 -22.48 3.52
CA PRO A 299 -9.22 -21.56 3.74
C PRO A 299 -8.08 -22.22 4.54
N THR A 300 -8.39 -23.13 5.47
CA THR A 300 -7.37 -23.79 6.30
C THR A 300 -6.56 -24.80 5.49
N GLY A 301 -7.23 -25.56 4.62
CA GLY A 301 -6.60 -26.45 3.65
C GLY A 301 -5.74 -25.69 2.65
N ALA A 302 -6.27 -24.62 2.05
CA ALA A 302 -5.50 -23.74 1.16
C ALA A 302 -4.25 -23.18 1.85
N GLY A 303 -4.37 -22.70 3.08
CA GLY A 303 -3.22 -22.25 3.87
C GLY A 303 -2.24 -23.38 4.23
N GLY A 304 -2.70 -24.63 4.35
CA GLY A 304 -1.84 -25.80 4.55
C GLY A 304 -1.09 -26.21 3.28
N THR A 305 -1.69 -26.02 2.11
CA THR A 305 -1.09 -26.34 0.81
C THR A 305 -0.11 -25.27 0.34
N PHE A 306 -0.51 -24.00 0.34
CA PHE A 306 0.26 -22.91 -0.25
C PHE A 306 1.08 -22.12 0.77
N GLY A 307 0.70 -22.18 2.05
CA GLY A 307 1.31 -21.40 3.12
C GLY A 307 0.41 -20.28 3.63
N ARG A 308 0.82 -19.67 4.74
CA ARG A 308 0.05 -18.67 5.50
C ARG A 308 0.85 -17.40 5.77
N THR A 309 2.10 -17.35 5.32
CA THR A 309 3.00 -16.24 5.61
C THR A 309 2.69 -15.03 4.73
N CYS A 310 3.46 -13.97 4.93
CA CYS A 310 3.36 -12.74 4.17
C CYS A 310 3.96 -12.83 2.76
N TYR A 311 4.67 -13.90 2.39
CA TYR A 311 5.27 -14.04 1.07
C TYR A 311 4.20 -14.20 -0.02
N LEU A 312 4.36 -13.47 -1.13
CA LEU A 312 3.34 -13.36 -2.16
C LEU A 312 3.05 -14.69 -2.87
N ASN A 313 4.05 -15.56 -3.04
CA ASN A 313 3.88 -16.89 -3.61
C ASN A 313 3.03 -17.82 -2.72
N GLU A 314 2.93 -17.55 -1.42
CA GLU A 314 2.02 -18.28 -0.52
C GLU A 314 0.65 -17.58 -0.42
N ALA A 315 0.67 -16.26 -0.26
CA ALA A 315 -0.54 -15.49 0.04
C ALA A 315 -1.48 -15.35 -1.16
N MET A 316 -0.96 -15.19 -2.38
CA MET A 316 -1.77 -14.99 -3.58
C MET A 316 -2.62 -16.22 -3.95
N PRO A 317 -2.11 -17.47 -3.89
CA PRO A 317 -2.95 -18.66 -4.02
C PRO A 317 -4.09 -18.72 -3.00
N VAL A 318 -3.83 -18.39 -1.72
CA VAL A 318 -4.88 -18.35 -0.68
C VAL A 318 -5.94 -17.29 -1.00
N ILE A 319 -5.53 -16.10 -1.46
CA ILE A 319 -6.46 -15.06 -1.93
C ILE A 319 -7.31 -15.59 -3.09
N PHE A 320 -6.70 -16.23 -4.09
CA PHE A 320 -7.40 -16.78 -5.25
C PHE A 320 -8.41 -17.86 -4.86
N HIS A 321 -8.05 -18.74 -3.92
CA HIS A 321 -8.96 -19.73 -3.37
C HIS A 321 -10.18 -19.07 -2.72
N ILE A 322 -9.97 -18.13 -1.79
CA ILE A 322 -11.07 -17.47 -1.08
C ILE A 322 -12.00 -16.74 -2.07
N LEU A 323 -11.43 -16.01 -3.03
CA LEU A 323 -12.21 -15.27 -4.03
C LEU A 323 -12.98 -16.18 -4.99
N ALA A 324 -12.47 -17.37 -5.30
CA ALA A 324 -13.15 -18.31 -6.18
C ALA A 324 -14.35 -19.00 -5.53
N HIS A 325 -14.38 -19.12 -4.20
CA HIS A 325 -15.36 -19.97 -3.50
C HIS A 325 -16.27 -19.24 -2.52
N ALA A 326 -15.90 -18.05 -2.02
CA ALA A 326 -16.76 -17.30 -1.09
C ALA A 326 -17.93 -16.62 -1.83
N GLY A 327 -19.13 -16.70 -1.27
CA GLY A 327 -20.37 -16.13 -1.81
C GLY A 327 -20.77 -14.77 -1.22
N SER A 328 -20.05 -14.27 -0.22
CA SER A 328 -20.29 -12.95 0.37
C SER A 328 -19.02 -12.30 0.91
N PHE A 329 -19.04 -10.98 1.06
CA PHE A 329 -17.97 -10.22 1.70
C PHE A 329 -17.65 -10.74 3.11
N SER A 330 -18.69 -10.97 3.92
CA SER A 330 -18.49 -11.41 5.31
C SER A 330 -17.92 -12.83 5.40
N GLU A 331 -18.34 -13.74 4.53
CA GLU A 331 -17.79 -15.09 4.44
C GLU A 331 -16.32 -15.07 4.02
N ALA A 332 -15.95 -14.28 3.00
CA ALA A 332 -14.58 -14.18 2.54
C ALA A 332 -13.64 -13.61 3.62
N VAL A 333 -14.06 -12.56 4.33
CA VAL A 333 -13.25 -11.98 5.41
C VAL A 333 -13.08 -12.96 6.57
N ARG A 334 -14.14 -13.68 6.96
CA ARG A 334 -14.05 -14.72 8.00
C ARG A 334 -13.15 -15.87 7.57
N ALA A 335 -13.30 -16.36 6.34
CA ALA A 335 -12.44 -17.41 5.79
C ALA A 335 -10.96 -16.98 5.78
N ASN A 336 -10.69 -15.73 5.39
CA ASN A 336 -9.35 -15.16 5.44
C ASN A 336 -8.75 -15.14 6.86
N ILE A 337 -9.56 -14.84 7.88
CA ILE A 337 -9.12 -14.87 9.28
C ILE A 337 -8.88 -16.31 9.75
N HIS A 338 -9.79 -17.24 9.44
CA HIS A 338 -9.68 -18.66 9.79
C HIS A 338 -8.50 -19.38 9.12
N CYS A 339 -8.10 -18.93 7.93
CA CYS A 339 -6.85 -19.38 7.29
C CYS A 339 -5.63 -19.17 8.21
N GLY A 340 -5.64 -18.13 9.05
CA GLY A 340 -4.52 -17.74 9.88
C GLY A 340 -3.36 -17.09 9.14
N GLY A 341 -2.31 -16.77 9.88
CA GLY A 341 -1.12 -16.08 9.37
C GLY A 341 -1.43 -14.64 8.98
N ASP A 342 -0.96 -14.20 7.81
CA ASP A 342 -1.08 -12.79 7.38
C ASP A 342 -2.48 -12.45 6.82
N SER A 343 -3.47 -12.43 7.71
CA SER A 343 -4.85 -12.10 7.36
C SER A 343 -5.03 -10.63 6.95
N CYS A 344 -4.34 -9.68 7.59
CA CYS A 344 -4.50 -8.27 7.25
C CYS A 344 -3.94 -7.93 5.86
N GLY A 345 -2.77 -8.46 5.48
CA GLY A 345 -2.21 -8.20 4.16
C GLY A 345 -3.07 -8.78 3.04
N ARG A 346 -3.58 -10.01 3.21
CA ARG A 346 -4.52 -10.62 2.25
C ARG A 346 -5.86 -9.88 2.17
N ALA A 347 -6.32 -9.29 3.29
CA ALA A 347 -7.57 -8.55 3.35
C ALA A 347 -7.63 -7.37 2.38
N TRP A 348 -6.47 -6.78 2.05
CA TRP A 348 -6.38 -5.66 1.10
C TRP A 348 -6.55 -6.04 -0.37
N ILE A 349 -6.57 -7.32 -0.71
CA ILE A 349 -7.02 -7.80 -2.03
C ILE A 349 -8.42 -8.40 -1.93
N ILE A 350 -8.68 -9.21 -0.88
CA ILE A 350 -9.96 -9.89 -0.69
C ILE A 350 -11.11 -8.89 -0.49
N GLY A 351 -10.93 -7.92 0.40
CA GLY A 351 -11.94 -6.92 0.75
C GLY A 351 -12.39 -6.11 -0.47
N PRO A 352 -11.46 -5.45 -1.20
CA PRO A 352 -11.82 -4.68 -2.38
C PRO A 352 -12.44 -5.51 -3.50
N ALA A 353 -11.95 -6.73 -3.72
CA ALA A 353 -12.51 -7.63 -4.72
C ALA A 353 -13.96 -8.02 -4.41
N MET A 354 -14.23 -8.46 -3.18
CA MET A 354 -15.58 -8.87 -2.77
C MET A 354 -16.55 -7.68 -2.71
N ALA A 355 -16.08 -6.52 -2.26
CA ALA A 355 -16.92 -5.33 -2.19
C ALA A 355 -17.21 -4.71 -3.57
N ALA A 356 -16.30 -4.83 -4.54
CA ALA A 356 -16.58 -4.45 -5.93
C ALA A 356 -17.73 -5.26 -6.53
N ILE A 357 -17.82 -6.56 -6.19
CA ILE A 357 -18.85 -7.48 -6.71
C ILE A 357 -20.16 -7.37 -5.95
N HIS A 358 -20.12 -7.39 -4.62
CA HIS A 358 -21.32 -7.49 -3.79
C HIS A 358 -21.82 -6.15 -3.24
N GLY A 359 -21.01 -5.10 -3.33
CA GLY A 359 -21.36 -3.75 -2.85
C GLY A 359 -21.46 -3.64 -1.33
N VAL A 360 -22.25 -2.68 -0.87
CA VAL A 360 -22.50 -2.38 0.55
C VAL A 360 -23.94 -2.74 0.91
N GLY A 361 -24.13 -3.37 2.06
CA GLY A 361 -25.43 -3.84 2.53
C GLY A 361 -25.87 -5.14 1.85
N GLY A 362 -27.16 -5.46 1.98
CA GLY A 362 -27.72 -6.73 1.50
C GLY A 362 -27.18 -7.95 2.27
N GLU A 363 -27.47 -9.15 1.74
CA GLU A 363 -27.01 -10.41 2.33
C GLU A 363 -25.54 -10.73 1.99
N GLN A 364 -25.04 -10.22 0.86
CA GLN A 364 -23.72 -10.57 0.34
C GLN A 364 -22.68 -9.45 0.43
N GLY A 365 -23.10 -8.18 0.55
CA GLY A 365 -22.19 -7.03 0.55
C GLY A 365 -21.56 -6.75 1.91
N ILE A 366 -20.87 -5.61 2.02
CA ILE A 366 -20.28 -5.15 3.28
C ILE A 366 -21.40 -4.87 4.30
N PRO A 367 -21.43 -5.51 5.48
CA PRO A 367 -22.40 -5.18 6.50
C PRO A 367 -22.27 -3.71 6.94
N LEU A 368 -23.37 -2.97 7.01
CA LEU A 368 -23.36 -1.58 7.49
C LEU A 368 -22.80 -1.46 8.91
N SER A 369 -23.04 -2.48 9.73
CA SER A 369 -22.48 -2.58 11.08
C SER A 369 -20.96 -2.75 11.11
N TRP A 370 -20.34 -3.26 10.04
CA TRP A 370 -18.89 -3.39 9.94
C TRP A 370 -18.26 -2.07 9.47
N LEU A 371 -18.88 -1.37 8.52
CA LEU A 371 -18.46 -0.03 8.11
C LEU A 371 -18.38 0.93 9.30
N ALA A 372 -19.42 0.94 10.14
CA ALA A 372 -19.48 1.78 11.33
C ALA A 372 -18.46 1.42 12.42
N ARG A 373 -17.75 0.28 12.30
CA ARG A 373 -16.72 -0.15 13.26
C ARG A 373 -15.31 0.27 12.87
N VAL A 374 -15.08 0.75 11.65
CA VAL A 374 -13.77 1.25 11.24
C VAL A 374 -13.47 2.53 12.00
N THR A 375 -12.32 2.59 12.67
CA THR A 375 -11.86 3.79 13.36
C THR A 375 -11.66 4.90 12.32
N ASP A 376 -12.23 6.08 12.60
CA ASP A 376 -12.20 7.25 11.70
C ASP A 376 -12.88 7.04 10.33
N ALA A 377 -13.89 6.14 10.28
CA ALA A 377 -14.65 5.87 9.06
C ALA A 377 -15.16 7.14 8.33
N PRO A 378 -15.65 8.21 8.99
CA PRO A 378 -16.11 9.41 8.27
C PRO A 378 -15.02 10.09 7.44
N ALA A 379 -13.79 10.20 7.97
CA ALA A 379 -12.68 10.79 7.23
C ALA A 379 -12.24 9.88 6.08
N ILE A 380 -12.08 8.58 6.35
CA ILE A 380 -11.69 7.58 5.34
C ILE A 380 -12.68 7.56 4.17
N LEU A 381 -13.98 7.58 4.45
CA LEU A 381 -15.02 7.57 3.41
C LEU A 381 -15.03 8.88 2.61
N ALA A 382 -14.81 10.03 3.25
CA ALA A 382 -14.69 11.31 2.54
C ALA A 382 -13.48 11.32 1.59
N ASP A 383 -12.34 10.75 2.01
CA ASP A 383 -11.16 10.61 1.15
C ASP A 383 -11.41 9.66 -0.03
N ILE A 384 -12.14 8.56 0.18
CA ILE A 384 -12.55 7.64 -0.89
C ILE A 384 -13.46 8.34 -1.90
N GLU A 385 -14.46 9.09 -1.45
CA GLU A 385 -15.36 9.86 -2.32
C GLU A 385 -14.58 10.92 -3.11
N ALA A 386 -13.66 11.63 -2.45
CA ALA A 386 -12.80 12.60 -3.11
C ALA A 386 -11.91 11.93 -4.18
N LEU A 387 -11.26 10.81 -3.86
CA LEU A 387 -10.37 10.11 -4.78
C LEU A 387 -11.13 9.61 -6.02
N THR A 388 -12.28 8.96 -5.81
CA THR A 388 -13.09 8.40 -6.91
C THR A 388 -13.74 9.47 -7.79
N SER A 389 -13.82 10.72 -7.32
CA SER A 389 -14.23 11.86 -8.14
C SER A 389 -13.14 12.35 -9.11
N LEU A 390 -11.88 11.97 -8.88
CA LEU A 390 -10.72 12.32 -9.70
C LEU A 390 -10.43 11.29 -10.81
N SER A 391 -10.89 10.05 -10.60
CA SER A 391 -10.78 8.90 -11.51
C SER A 391 -11.53 9.08 -12.83
#